data_AF-A0A5F2BK34-F1
#
_entry.id   AF-A0A5F2BK34-F1
#
_cell.length_a   1.000
_cell.length_b   1.000
_cell.length_c   1.000
_cell.angle_alpha   90.00
_cell.angle_beta   90.00
_cell.angle_gamma   90.00
#
_symmetry.space_group_name_H-M   'P 1'
#
loop_
_entity.id
_entity.type
_entity.pdbx_description
1 polymer ?
#
loop_
_entity_poly.entity_id
_entity_poly.type
_entity_poly.pdbx_seq_one_letter_code
_entity_poly.pdbx_strand_id
1 'polypeptide(L)'
;MKTYSFIFVLLIAFHSVLLSEERAFSGSYEDGIRLIYENRCLDAENLATILIEKNPADPNAELLITRAWICLGREENKRKNYPRAIAYLLKAQKHWPLNSEIKSELEAAYQGKKRKVFIPTGYRGSQTNPHPDQNQSQHISEIKELLKEILTSMKLSEKTDERRDLIQIILFGLIAFGIF
;
A
#
# COMPACT_ATOMS: atom_id res chain seq x y z
N MET A 1 15.44 -41.89 -40.03
CA MET A 1 14.40 -41.14 -39.28
C MET A 1 14.85 -40.62 -37.91
N LYS A 2 15.81 -41.26 -37.19
CA LYS A 2 16.24 -40.82 -35.84
C LYS A 2 17.06 -39.51 -35.80
N THR A 3 17.81 -39.20 -36.86
CA THR A 3 18.67 -37.99 -36.93
C THR A 3 17.87 -36.69 -37.07
N TYR A 4 16.79 -36.69 -37.87
CA TYR A 4 15.91 -35.53 -38.02
C TYR A 4 15.16 -35.16 -36.73
N SER A 5 14.84 -36.16 -35.91
CA SER A 5 14.21 -35.96 -34.59
C SER A 5 15.15 -35.26 -33.60
N PHE A 6 16.44 -35.61 -33.61
CA PHE A 6 17.43 -34.96 -32.75
C PHE A 6 17.67 -33.49 -33.15
N ILE A 7 17.75 -33.23 -34.45
CA ILE A 7 17.89 -31.86 -34.99
C ILE A 7 16.67 -31.00 -34.65
N PHE A 8 15.47 -31.58 -34.70
CA PHE A 8 14.23 -30.88 -34.33
C PHE A 8 14.18 -30.52 -32.83
N VAL A 9 14.63 -31.42 -31.95
CA VAL A 9 14.74 -31.15 -30.50
C VAL A 9 15.77 -30.06 -30.22
N LEU A 10 16.92 -30.07 -30.91
CA LEU A 10 17.93 -29.01 -30.81
C LEU A 10 17.40 -27.66 -31.31
N LEU A 11 16.63 -27.64 -32.40
CA LEU A 11 16.00 -26.43 -32.92
C LEU A 11 14.99 -25.83 -31.94
N ILE A 12 14.19 -26.66 -31.27
CA ILE A 12 13.25 -26.20 -30.23
C ILE A 12 13.99 -25.69 -29.00
N ALA A 13 15.04 -26.39 -28.55
CA ALA A 13 15.86 -25.97 -27.43
C ALA A 13 16.57 -24.63 -27.74
N PHE A 14 17.09 -24.48 -28.96
CA PHE A 14 17.73 -23.25 -29.42
C PHE A 14 16.73 -22.10 -29.59
N HIS A 15 15.52 -22.36 -30.10
CA HIS A 15 14.42 -21.37 -30.10
C HIS A 15 14.03 -20.97 -28.68
N SER A 16 14.03 -21.89 -27.72
CA SER A 16 13.71 -21.59 -26.32
C SER A 16 14.79 -20.70 -25.68
N VAL A 17 16.06 -20.91 -26.03
CA VAL A 17 17.19 -20.06 -25.60
C VAL A 17 17.12 -18.68 -26.27
N LEU A 18 16.87 -18.62 -27.59
CA LEU A 18 16.69 -17.35 -28.31
C LEU A 18 15.46 -16.55 -27.87
N LEU A 19 14.34 -17.23 -27.57
CA LEU A 19 13.14 -16.59 -26.99
C LEU A 19 13.38 -16.12 -25.55
N SER A 20 14.38 -16.68 -24.87
CA SER A 20 14.76 -16.30 -23.51
C SER A 20 15.75 -15.12 -23.46
N GLU A 21 16.33 -14.71 -24.61
CA GLU A 21 17.46 -13.77 -24.64
C GLU A 21 17.09 -12.32 -25.07
N GLU A 22 15.86 -12.02 -25.51
CA GLU A 22 15.48 -10.64 -25.88
C GLU A 22 14.04 -10.23 -25.51
N ARG A 23 13.69 -10.27 -24.22
CA ARG A 23 12.87 -9.16 -23.69
C ARG A 23 13.86 -8.19 -23.08
N ALA A 24 14.25 -7.16 -23.84
CA ALA A 24 15.08 -6.06 -23.37
C ALA A 24 14.67 -5.69 -21.94
N PHE A 25 15.46 -6.16 -20.98
CA PHE A 25 15.29 -5.89 -19.56
C PHE A 25 16.40 -4.91 -19.26
N SER A 26 16.10 -3.65 -19.50
CA SER A 26 16.98 -2.51 -19.20
C SER A 26 17.17 -2.32 -17.69
N GLY A 27 16.39 -3.05 -16.87
CA GLY A 27 16.31 -2.84 -15.43
C GLY A 27 15.64 -1.52 -15.09
N SER A 28 14.90 -0.92 -16.04
CA SER A 28 14.25 0.37 -15.88
C SER A 28 12.95 0.25 -15.08
N TYR A 29 12.40 1.40 -14.68
CA TYR A 29 11.07 1.50 -14.08
C TYR A 29 9.98 0.79 -14.93
N GLU A 30 9.99 0.98 -16.25
CA GLU A 30 9.07 0.32 -17.18
C GLU A 30 9.14 -1.21 -17.12
N ASP A 31 10.34 -1.77 -16.93
CA ASP A 31 10.52 -3.22 -16.78
C ASP A 31 9.88 -3.72 -15.49
N GLY A 32 10.03 -2.96 -14.41
CA GLY A 32 9.37 -3.24 -13.14
C GLY A 32 7.85 -3.20 -13.24
N ILE A 33 7.30 -2.23 -13.98
CA ILE A 33 5.86 -2.16 -14.24
C ILE A 33 5.38 -3.36 -15.05
N ARG A 34 6.13 -3.77 -16.08
CA ARG A 34 5.84 -4.99 -16.85
C ARG A 34 5.82 -6.23 -15.96
N LEU A 35 6.78 -6.39 -15.05
CA LEU A 35 6.82 -7.51 -14.10
C LEU A 35 5.56 -7.55 -13.20
N ILE A 36 5.08 -6.40 -12.75
CA ILE A 36 3.85 -6.30 -11.96
C ILE A 36 2.63 -6.73 -12.79
N TYR A 37 2.53 -6.31 -14.05
CA TYR A 37 1.46 -6.75 -14.95
C TYR A 37 1.50 -8.26 -15.25
N GLU A 38 2.71 -8.84 -15.34
CA GLU A 38 2.92 -10.28 -15.46
C GLU A 38 2.66 -11.06 -14.15
N ASN A 39 2.21 -10.38 -13.09
CA ASN A 39 1.99 -10.95 -11.74
C ASN A 39 3.28 -11.55 -11.13
N ARG A 40 4.45 -11.06 -11.55
CA ARG A 40 5.78 -11.40 -11.01
C ARG A 40 6.19 -10.36 -9.96
N CYS A 41 5.36 -10.21 -8.93
CA CYS A 41 5.51 -9.13 -7.94
C CYS A 41 6.84 -9.20 -7.17
N LEU A 42 7.36 -10.41 -6.91
CA LEU A 42 8.64 -10.61 -6.22
C LEU A 42 9.84 -10.12 -7.06
N ASP A 43 9.81 -10.40 -8.36
CA ASP A 43 10.87 -9.93 -9.27
C ASP A 43 10.85 -8.40 -9.39
N ALA A 44 9.65 -7.80 -9.36
CA ALA A 44 9.50 -6.36 -9.32
C ALA A 44 10.04 -5.74 -8.02
N GLU A 45 9.85 -6.39 -6.87
CA GLU A 45 10.42 -5.97 -5.58
C GLU A 45 11.96 -6.00 -5.62
N ASN A 46 12.54 -7.09 -6.14
CA ASN A 46 13.98 -7.23 -6.29
C ASN A 46 14.56 -6.16 -7.22
N LEU A 47 13.93 -5.92 -8.37
CA LEU A 47 14.37 -4.88 -9.29
C LEU A 47 14.31 -3.50 -8.65
N ALA A 48 13.21 -3.18 -7.96
CA ALA A 48 13.06 -1.91 -7.28
C ALA A 48 14.12 -1.72 -6.17
N THR A 49 14.45 -2.78 -5.45
CA THR A 49 15.52 -2.75 -4.43
C THR A 49 16.88 -2.41 -5.07
N ILE A 50 17.23 -3.05 -6.20
CA ILE A 50 18.46 -2.74 -6.94
C ILE A 50 18.47 -1.28 -7.41
N LEU A 51 17.33 -0.76 -7.89
CA LEU A 51 17.20 0.62 -8.32
C LEU A 51 17.39 1.62 -7.16
N ILE A 52 16.81 1.33 -5.99
CA ILE A 52 16.97 2.14 -4.78
C ILE A 52 18.41 2.09 -4.26
N GLU A 53 19.07 0.93 -4.30
CA GLU A 53 20.49 0.81 -3.91
C GLU A 53 21.40 1.66 -4.80
N LYS A 54 21.10 1.72 -6.10
CA LYS A 54 21.84 2.55 -7.05
C LYS A 54 21.56 4.03 -6.87
N ASN A 55 20.31 4.41 -6.62
CA ASN A 55 19.90 5.79 -6.36
C ASN A 55 18.75 5.85 -5.33
N PRO A 56 19.05 6.10 -4.04
CA PRO A 56 18.05 6.06 -2.99
C PRO A 56 17.04 7.21 -3.05
N ALA A 57 17.33 8.26 -3.83
CA ALA A 57 16.44 9.40 -4.04
C ALA A 57 15.67 9.33 -5.37
N ASP A 58 15.72 8.20 -6.09
CA ASP A 58 14.96 8.03 -7.33
C ASP A 58 13.47 7.85 -7.03
N PRO A 59 12.61 8.83 -7.39
CA PRO A 59 11.18 8.74 -7.14
C PRO A 59 10.51 7.60 -7.92
N ASN A 60 11.07 7.19 -9.06
CA ASN A 60 10.54 6.07 -9.83
C ASN A 60 10.81 4.74 -9.13
N ALA A 61 11.99 4.59 -8.54
CA ALA A 61 12.34 3.39 -7.77
C ALA A 61 11.48 3.27 -6.51
N GLU A 62 11.23 4.37 -5.81
CA GLU A 62 10.34 4.40 -4.64
C GLU A 62 8.87 4.11 -5.02
N LEU A 63 8.40 4.63 -6.15
CA LEU A 63 7.08 4.30 -6.66
C LEU A 63 6.98 2.81 -7.04
N LEU A 64 8.02 2.27 -7.66
CA LEU A 64 8.07 0.87 -8.09
C LEU A 64 8.06 -0.10 -6.90
N ILE A 65 8.87 0.13 -5.87
CA ILE A 65 8.89 -0.74 -4.67
C ILE A 65 7.52 -0.73 -3.98
N THR A 66 6.87 0.44 -3.91
CA THR A 66 5.54 0.57 -3.32
C THR A 66 4.52 -0.24 -4.12
N ARG A 67 4.53 -0.12 -5.45
CA ARG A 67 3.63 -0.90 -6.32
C ARG A 67 3.92 -2.41 -6.22
N ALA A 68 5.18 -2.81 -6.10
CA ALA A 68 5.55 -4.20 -5.91
C ALA A 68 4.99 -4.77 -4.59
N TRP A 69 5.06 -4.02 -3.48
CA TRP A 69 4.46 -4.43 -2.21
C TRP A 69 2.94 -4.51 -2.26
N ILE A 70 2.26 -3.60 -2.98
CA ILE A 70 0.81 -3.69 -3.21
C ILE A 70 0.48 -4.97 -3.99
N CYS A 71 1.23 -5.26 -5.04
CA CYS A 71 1.10 -6.47 -5.85
C CYS A 71 1.28 -7.75 -4.99
N LEU A 72 2.34 -7.82 -4.18
CA LEU A 72 2.59 -8.91 -3.23
C LEU A 72 1.48 -9.04 -2.18
N GLY A 73 1.01 -7.91 -1.65
CA GLY A 73 -0.10 -7.87 -0.70
C GLY A 73 -1.38 -8.47 -1.29
N ARG A 74 -1.73 -8.07 -2.52
CA ARG A 74 -2.88 -8.61 -3.26
C ARG A 74 -2.74 -10.10 -3.56
N GLU A 75 -1.55 -10.55 -3.94
CA GLU A 75 -1.27 -11.96 -4.22
C GLU A 75 -1.40 -12.82 -2.96
N GLU A 76 -0.81 -12.40 -1.83
CA GLU A 76 -0.93 -13.11 -0.56
C GLU A 76 -2.37 -13.09 -0.02
N ASN A 77 -3.12 -12.02 -0.28
CA ASN A 77 -4.54 -11.93 0.06
C ASN A 77 -5.36 -12.96 -0.74
N LYS A 78 -5.12 -13.10 -2.05
CA LYS A 78 -5.72 -14.14 -2.90
C LYS A 78 -5.36 -15.55 -2.41
N ARG A 79 -4.13 -15.75 -1.94
CA ARG A 79 -3.65 -17.01 -1.32
C ARG A 79 -4.23 -17.25 0.09
N LYS A 80 -5.11 -16.37 0.60
CA LYS A 80 -5.69 -16.40 1.95
C LYS A 80 -4.64 -16.33 3.07
N ASN A 81 -3.46 -15.81 2.76
CA ASN A 81 -2.38 -15.54 3.70
C ASN A 81 -2.47 -14.09 4.20
N TYR A 82 -3.55 -13.80 4.93
CA TYR A 82 -3.85 -12.45 5.42
C TYR A 82 -2.73 -11.82 6.25
N PRO A 83 -2.02 -12.53 7.16
CA PRO A 83 -0.94 -11.93 7.93
C PRO A 83 0.18 -11.39 7.04
N ARG A 84 0.59 -12.16 6.03
CA ARG A 84 1.65 -11.76 5.11
C ARG A 84 1.20 -10.65 4.17
N ALA A 85 -0.06 -10.70 3.69
CA ALA A 85 -0.67 -9.63 2.92
C ALA A 85 -0.67 -8.30 3.68
N ILE A 86 -1.13 -8.32 4.93
CA ILE A 86 -1.16 -7.15 5.81
C ILE A 86 0.26 -6.60 6.03
N ALA A 87 1.26 -7.46 6.25
CA ALA A 87 2.64 -7.02 6.44
C ALA A 87 3.18 -6.24 5.23
N TYR A 88 2.98 -6.74 4.00
CA TYR A 88 3.39 -6.02 2.79
C TYR A 88 2.62 -4.71 2.58
N LEU A 89 1.31 -4.71 2.83
CA LEU A 89 0.49 -3.49 2.68
C LEU A 89 0.82 -2.42 3.72
N LEU A 90 1.16 -2.81 4.96
CA LEU A 90 1.63 -1.86 5.99
C LEU A 90 2.99 -1.26 5.62
N LYS A 91 3.89 -2.03 5.00
CA LYS A 91 5.15 -1.49 4.45
C LYS A 91 4.86 -0.41 3.41
N ALA A 92 3.97 -0.70 2.46
CA ALA A 92 3.57 0.29 1.45
C ALA A 92 2.88 1.52 2.05
N GLN A 93 2.04 1.33 3.08
CA GLN A 93 1.33 2.42 3.75
C GLN A 93 2.29 3.39 4.45
N LYS A 94 3.41 2.89 4.99
CA LYS A 94 4.41 3.75 5.65
C LYS A 94 5.01 4.78 4.68
N HIS A 95 5.18 4.42 3.40
CA HIS A 95 5.68 5.31 2.37
C HIS A 95 4.58 6.21 1.79
N TRP A 96 3.37 5.67 1.59
CA TRP A 96 2.27 6.40 0.94
C TRP A 96 0.97 6.33 1.77
N PRO A 97 0.89 7.04 2.92
CA PRO A 97 -0.21 6.89 3.88
C PRO A 97 -1.57 7.36 3.35
N LEU A 98 -1.57 8.26 2.35
CA LEU A 98 -2.77 8.81 1.74
C LEU A 98 -3.28 8.00 0.53
N ASN A 99 -2.58 6.94 0.13
CA ASN A 99 -2.98 6.13 -1.01
C ASN A 99 -4.27 5.33 -0.69
N SER A 100 -5.34 5.58 -1.46
CA SER A 100 -6.64 4.92 -1.30
C SER A 100 -6.61 3.44 -1.67
N GLU A 101 -5.75 3.03 -2.62
CA GLU A 101 -5.60 1.63 -3.02
C GLU A 101 -5.10 0.79 -1.85
N ILE A 102 -4.03 1.26 -1.18
CA ILE A 102 -3.45 0.56 -0.03
C ILE A 102 -4.50 0.38 1.08
N LYS A 103 -5.29 1.42 1.37
CA LYS A 103 -6.36 1.35 2.38
C LYS A 103 -7.40 0.30 2.02
N SER A 104 -7.88 0.30 0.76
CA SER A 104 -8.88 -0.68 0.31
C SER A 104 -8.37 -2.13 0.36
N GLU A 105 -7.13 -2.38 -0.04
CA GLU A 105 -6.52 -3.71 0.01
C GLU A 105 -6.29 -4.17 1.45
N LEU A 106 -5.92 -3.25 2.34
CA LEU A 106 -5.71 -3.54 3.76
C LEU A 106 -7.04 -3.90 4.44
N GLU A 107 -8.11 -3.15 4.16
CA GLU A 107 -9.46 -3.47 4.61
C GLU A 107 -9.93 -4.83 4.09
N ALA A 108 -9.71 -5.13 2.81
CA ALA A 108 -10.04 -6.43 2.23
C ALA A 108 -9.30 -7.59 2.93
N ALA A 109 -8.00 -7.41 3.22
CA ALA A 109 -7.21 -8.40 3.95
C ALA A 109 -7.69 -8.58 5.40
N TYR A 110 -8.07 -7.49 6.08
CA TYR A 110 -8.65 -7.57 7.44
C TYR A 110 -10.02 -8.25 7.46
N GLN A 111 -10.90 -7.95 6.50
CA GLN A 111 -12.20 -8.61 6.38
C GLN A 111 -12.04 -10.11 6.09
N GLY A 112 -11.11 -10.48 5.20
CA GLY A 112 -10.77 -11.87 4.93
C GLY A 112 -10.28 -12.61 6.18
N LYS A 113 -9.44 -11.97 7.00
CA LYS A 113 -8.99 -12.51 8.29
C LYS A 113 -10.15 -12.78 9.24
N LYS A 114 -11.15 -11.89 9.32
CA LYS A 114 -12.33 -12.04 10.21
C LYS A 114 -13.22 -13.22 9.80
N ARG A 115 -13.35 -13.52 8.50
CA ARG A 115 -14.16 -14.65 8.00
C ARG A 115 -13.58 -16.03 8.31
N LYS A 116 -12.33 -16.12 8.79
CA LYS A 116 -11.67 -17.41 9.13
C LYS A 116 -12.09 -18.00 10.49
N VAL A 117 -12.93 -17.33 11.27
CA VAL A 117 -13.55 -17.95 12.46
C VAL A 117 -14.77 -18.78 12.01
N PHE A 118 -14.51 -19.86 11.28
CA PHE A 118 -15.50 -20.93 11.09
C PHE A 118 -15.21 -21.99 12.15
N ILE A 119 -15.91 -21.90 13.29
CA ILE A 119 -15.94 -22.97 14.27
C ILE A 119 -16.92 -24.03 13.72
N PRO A 120 -16.50 -25.26 13.42
CA PRO A 120 -17.43 -26.29 12.96
C PRO A 120 -18.14 -26.86 14.18
N THR A 121 -19.16 -26.18 14.70
CA THR A 121 -20.12 -26.84 15.60
C THR A 121 -21.26 -27.36 14.74
N GLY A 122 -21.15 -28.63 14.34
CA GLY A 122 -22.32 -29.36 13.91
C GLY A 122 -23.26 -29.48 15.10
N TYR A 123 -24.30 -28.65 15.17
CA TYR A 123 -25.58 -29.00 15.75
C TYR A 123 -26.66 -28.03 15.21
N ARG A 124 -27.72 -28.66 14.74
CA ARG A 124 -28.95 -28.15 14.17
C ARG A 124 -29.64 -27.12 15.09
N GLY A 125 -29.99 -25.97 14.49
CA GLY A 125 -31.16 -25.17 14.87
C GLY A 125 -30.92 -23.96 15.78
N SER A 126 -30.79 -22.77 15.18
CA SER A 126 -31.57 -21.57 15.54
C SER A 126 -31.10 -20.40 14.67
N GLN A 127 -32.03 -19.71 13.99
CA GLN A 127 -31.72 -18.46 13.31
C GLN A 127 -31.47 -17.38 14.37
N THR A 128 -30.22 -17.00 14.58
CA THR A 128 -29.92 -15.75 15.28
C THR A 128 -29.66 -14.68 14.23
N ASN A 129 -30.61 -13.76 14.10
CA ASN A 129 -30.39 -12.46 13.45
C ASN A 129 -29.09 -11.86 14.00
N PRO A 130 -28.20 -11.29 13.17
CA PRO A 130 -27.06 -10.54 13.67
C PRO A 130 -27.60 -9.27 14.34
N HIS A 131 -27.71 -9.30 15.66
CA HIS A 131 -27.91 -8.10 16.45
C HIS A 131 -26.58 -7.33 16.40
N PRO A 132 -26.51 -6.12 15.83
CA PRO A 132 -25.31 -5.32 15.91
C PRO A 132 -25.10 -4.96 17.39
N ASP A 133 -24.04 -5.48 17.99
CA ASP A 133 -23.68 -5.20 19.38
C ASP A 133 -23.67 -3.68 19.60
N GLN A 134 -24.66 -3.20 20.35
CA GLN A 134 -24.92 -1.80 20.67
C GLN A 134 -23.69 -1.10 21.29
N ASN A 135 -22.76 -1.87 21.84
CA ASN A 135 -21.50 -1.38 22.38
C ASN A 135 -20.51 -0.93 21.28
N GLN A 136 -20.50 -1.60 20.12
CA GLN A 136 -19.59 -1.25 19.03
C GLN A 136 -20.02 0.04 18.31
N SER A 137 -21.33 0.25 18.14
CA SER A 137 -21.85 1.50 17.57
C SER A 137 -21.59 2.69 18.48
N GLN A 138 -21.67 2.50 19.80
CA GLN A 138 -21.39 3.53 20.79
C GLN A 138 -19.92 3.99 20.75
N HIS A 139 -18.97 3.07 20.72
CA HIS A 139 -17.55 3.42 20.60
C HIS A 139 -17.23 4.13 19.27
N ILE A 140 -17.90 3.76 18.17
CA ILE A 140 -17.71 4.43 16.88
C ILE A 140 -18.25 5.87 16.93
N SER A 141 -19.35 6.14 17.63
CA SER A 141 -19.83 7.52 17.83
C SER A 141 -18.89 8.36 18.69
N GLU A 142 -18.37 7.80 19.78
CA GLU A 142 -17.41 8.48 20.68
C GLU A 142 -16.13 8.85 19.93
N ILE A 143 -15.57 7.94 19.13
CA ILE A 143 -14.36 8.20 18.32
C ILE A 143 -14.62 9.31 17.29
N LYS A 144 -15.79 9.34 16.66
CA LYS A 144 -16.16 10.40 15.70
C LYS A 144 -16.27 11.76 16.37
N GLU A 145 -16.80 11.81 17.59
CA GLU A 145 -16.92 13.04 18.35
C GLU A 145 -15.55 13.59 18.75
N LEU A 146 -14.67 12.74 19.29
CA LEU A 146 -13.29 13.10 19.64
C LEU A 146 -12.50 13.60 18.43
N LEU A 147 -12.64 12.95 17.26
CA LEU A 147 -12.00 13.41 16.03
C LEU A 147 -12.51 14.78 15.60
N LYS A 148 -13.81 15.04 15.76
CA LYS A 148 -14.40 16.34 15.43
C LYS A 148 -13.88 17.42 16.37
N GLU A 149 -13.73 17.11 17.65
CA GLU A 149 -13.17 18.02 18.67
C GLU A 149 -11.69 18.32 18.44
N ILE A 150 -10.89 17.31 18.10
CA ILE A 150 -9.47 17.50 17.75
C ILE A 150 -9.36 18.36 16.48
N LEU A 151 -10.21 18.14 15.49
CA LEU A 151 -10.20 18.94 14.26
C LEU A 151 -10.63 20.39 14.51
N THR A 152 -11.61 20.64 15.37
CA THR A 152 -12.02 22.00 15.73
C THR A 152 -10.97 22.72 16.57
N SER A 153 -10.31 22.02 17.51
CA SER A 153 -9.23 22.60 18.31
C SER A 153 -7.99 22.93 17.49
N MET A 154 -7.61 22.10 16.51
CA MET A 154 -6.54 22.42 15.57
C MET A 154 -6.87 23.63 14.69
N LYS A 155 -8.10 23.70 14.17
CA LYS A 155 -8.55 24.85 13.37
C LYS A 155 -8.62 26.14 14.19
N LEU A 156 -8.95 26.04 15.47
CA LEU A 156 -8.91 27.18 16.38
C LEU A 156 -7.46 27.59 16.68
N SER A 157 -6.57 26.62 16.88
CA SER A 157 -5.13 26.87 17.10
C SER A 157 -4.50 27.61 15.92
N GLU A 158 -4.76 27.18 14.69
CA GLU A 158 -4.30 27.83 13.46
C GLU A 158 -4.76 29.31 13.40
N LYS A 159 -6.04 29.56 13.70
CA LYS A 159 -6.59 30.93 13.73
C LYS A 159 -6.00 31.78 14.87
N THR A 160 -5.64 31.17 16.00
CA THR A 160 -4.96 31.90 17.09
C THR A 160 -3.51 32.20 16.78
N ASP A 161 -2.83 31.35 16.02
CA ASP A 161 -1.44 31.59 15.57
C ASP A 161 -1.40 32.74 14.56
N GLU A 162 -2.29 32.72 13.57
CA GLU A 162 -2.42 33.82 12.60
C GLU A 162 -2.71 35.16 13.29
N ARG A 163 -3.53 35.15 14.36
CA ARG A 163 -3.80 36.35 15.17
C ARG A 163 -2.58 36.78 15.99
N ARG A 164 -1.76 35.84 16.49
CA ARG A 164 -0.53 36.15 17.23
C ARG A 164 0.53 36.75 16.32
N ASP A 165 0.69 36.22 15.11
CA ASP A 165 1.62 36.75 14.12
C ASP A 165 1.24 38.16 13.69
N LEU A 166 -0.05 38.43 13.47
CA LEU A 166 -0.54 39.78 13.19
C LEU A 166 -0.27 40.75 14.34
N ILE A 167 -0.49 40.34 15.60
CA ILE A 167 -0.19 41.18 16.77
C ILE A 167 1.32 41.46 16.86
N GLN A 168 2.17 40.46 16.62
CA GLN A 168 3.61 40.65 16.61
C GLN A 168 4.06 41.61 15.51
N ILE A 169 3.53 41.47 14.29
CA ILE A 169 3.83 42.38 13.17
C ILE A 169 3.42 43.83 13.50
N ILE A 170 2.24 44.01 14.10
CA ILE A 170 1.79 45.35 14.54
C ILE A 170 2.70 45.89 15.64
N LEU A 171 3.09 45.07 16.62
CA LEU A 171 4.00 45.49 17.69
C LEU A 171 5.37 45.90 17.15
N PHE A 172 5.94 45.10 16.24
CA PHE A 172 7.20 45.42 15.55
C PHE A 172 7.08 46.70 14.72
N GLY A 173 5.96 46.92 14.04
CA GLY A 173 5.67 48.16 13.34
C GLY A 173 5.62 49.37 14.27
N LEU A 174 4.93 49.28 15.40
CA LEU A 174 4.83 50.37 16.38
C LEU A 174 6.20 50.73 16.99
N ILE A 175 7.05 49.72 17.26
CA ILE A 175 8.42 49.92 17.75
C ILE A 175 9.30 50.58 16.67
N ALA A 176 9.22 50.12 15.41
CA ALA A 176 10.03 50.65 14.32
C ALA A 176 9.70 52.10 13.94
N PHE A 177 8.43 52.52 14.13
CA PHE A 177 7.99 53.90 13.90
C PHE A 177 8.14 54.82 15.12
N GLY A 178 8.70 54.33 16.24
CA GLY A 178 9.01 55.15 17.41
C GLY A 178 7.77 55.72 18.14
N ILE A 179 6.67 54.97 18.15
CA ILE A 179 5.41 55.38 18.83
C ILE A 179 5.41 54.93 20.32
N PHE A 180 6.58 54.71 20.90
CA PHE A 180 6.75 54.43 22.33
C PHE A 180 7.92 55.23 22.90
#